data_AF-A0A496UGG2-F1
#
_entry.id   AF-A0A496UGG2-F1
#
_cell.length_a   1.000
_cell.length_b   1.000
_cell.length_c   1.000
_cell.angle_alpha   90.00
_cell.angle_beta   90.00
_cell.angle_gamma   90.00
#
_symmetry.space_group_name_H-M   'P 1'
#
loop_
_entity.id
_entity.type
_entity.pdbx_description
1 polymer ?
#
loop_
_entity_poly.entity_id
_entity_poly.type
_entity_poly.pdbx_seq_one_letter_code
_entity_poly.pdbx_strand_id
1 'polypeptide(L)'
;MYWLLIWMMLFSTADDPVPASPSVELRVNGNQLPRNRLAFVVMPGDSVTLSVQNENTGWSATEGYPSTGAGSSFGWRAPRNHGIFYIDVSSGEMVEKYTVIVPVESCRWRTTTLNSFPIGSYGNGNNRNSIPDYFIELSSNTSGARVSTHLTIGQFLCRVEGNYPQYMAFDLRLADKLEAVLAAVQEVYPQASDIHNISGFRTPAYNASIGNETTESLHLYGQAADIWIESWPSNNLMDDIDRNKRVDVYDGEYLVEIVRRLEVEGEVITGGASAYRWIPTHGPFVHIDIRGSRAVWPTSRTLVTNPVI
;
A
#
# COMPACT_ATOMS: atom_id res chain seq x y z
N MET A 1 -40.15 48.36 -3.84
CA MET A 1 -38.69 48.16 -4.03
C MET A 1 -38.30 46.98 -3.15
N TYR A 2 -38.34 45.77 -3.69
CA TYR A 2 -38.07 44.52 -2.94
C TYR A 2 -36.56 44.28 -2.91
N TRP A 3 -35.99 44.19 -1.71
CA TRP A 3 -34.60 43.79 -1.51
C TRP A 3 -34.52 42.26 -1.55
N LEU A 4 -33.87 41.72 -2.59
CA LEU A 4 -33.48 40.31 -2.64
C LEU A 4 -32.17 40.16 -1.87
N LEU A 5 -32.24 39.54 -0.69
CA LEU A 5 -31.07 39.04 0.03
C LEU A 5 -30.60 37.75 -0.66
N ILE A 6 -29.55 37.88 -1.48
CA ILE A 6 -28.84 36.74 -2.03
C ILE A 6 -27.95 36.17 -0.91
N TRP A 7 -28.33 35.00 -0.40
CA TRP A 7 -27.43 34.17 0.40
C TRP A 7 -26.36 33.59 -0.53
N MET A 8 -25.13 34.11 -0.45
CA MET A 8 -23.96 33.38 -0.95
C MET A 8 -23.74 32.18 -0.03
N MET A 9 -24.13 30.98 -0.48
CA MET A 9 -23.57 29.76 0.07
C MET A 9 -22.09 29.72 -0.31
N LEU A 10 -21.22 29.96 0.66
CA LEU A 10 -19.81 29.62 0.57
C LEU A 10 -19.73 28.08 0.49
N PHE A 11 -19.53 27.55 -0.72
CA PHE A 11 -19.07 26.18 -0.86
C PHE A 11 -17.66 26.13 -0.27
N SER A 12 -17.52 25.52 0.91
CA SER A 12 -16.24 25.04 1.39
C SER A 12 -15.77 24.01 0.37
N THR A 13 -14.76 24.36 -0.44
CA THR A 13 -13.95 23.34 -1.09
C THR A 13 -13.33 22.55 0.06
N ALA A 14 -13.76 21.31 0.28
CA ALA A 14 -13.06 20.45 1.23
C ALA A 14 -11.62 20.35 0.73
N ASP A 15 -10.67 20.89 1.48
CA ASP A 15 -9.26 20.73 1.18
C ASP A 15 -8.94 19.23 1.11
N ASP A 16 -8.01 18.88 0.23
CA ASP A 16 -7.55 17.50 0.10
C ASP A 16 -7.09 16.97 1.48
N PRO A 17 -7.69 15.88 2.00
CA PRO A 17 -7.37 15.36 3.32
C PRO A 17 -6.02 14.62 3.38
N VAL A 18 -5.22 14.64 2.31
CA VAL A 18 -3.88 14.02 2.28
C VAL A 18 -3.04 14.50 3.47
N PRO A 19 -2.51 13.59 4.31
CA PRO A 19 -1.59 13.98 5.38
C PRO A 19 -0.29 14.48 4.78
N ALA A 20 0.34 15.41 5.48
CA ALA A 20 1.72 15.77 5.18
C ALA A 20 2.62 14.52 5.19
N SER A 21 3.63 14.51 4.32
CA SER A 21 4.70 13.51 4.36
C SER A 21 5.30 13.42 5.77
N PRO A 22 5.85 12.24 6.15
CA PRO A 22 6.59 12.08 7.38
C PRO A 22 7.65 13.18 7.53
N SER A 23 7.62 13.83 8.67
CA SER A 23 8.53 14.88 9.10
C SER A 23 9.73 14.33 9.86
N VAL A 24 9.62 13.09 10.36
CA VAL A 24 10.69 12.41 11.08
C VAL A 24 11.42 11.46 10.14
N GLU A 25 12.74 11.61 10.06
CA GLU A 25 13.60 10.63 9.38
C GLU A 25 13.89 9.44 10.30
N LEU A 26 12.95 8.51 10.42
CA LEU A 26 13.12 7.31 11.24
C LEU A 26 14.13 6.34 10.62
N ARG A 27 15.07 5.87 11.43
CA ARG A 27 15.96 4.74 11.11
C ARG A 27 15.59 3.53 11.96
N VAL A 28 15.55 2.36 11.34
CA VAL A 28 15.35 1.06 11.99
C VAL A 28 16.62 0.24 11.81
N ASN A 29 17.29 -0.11 12.90
CA ASN A 29 18.59 -0.78 12.91
C ASN A 29 19.64 -0.07 12.02
N GLY A 30 19.66 1.27 12.06
CA GLY A 30 20.57 2.11 11.27
C GLY A 30 20.12 2.41 9.84
N ASN A 31 19.19 1.64 9.28
CA ASN A 31 18.65 1.84 7.95
C ASN A 31 17.53 2.88 7.97
N GLN A 32 17.66 3.93 7.17
CA GLN A 32 16.63 4.96 7.02
C GLN A 32 15.42 4.39 6.28
N LEU A 33 14.22 4.66 6.79
CA LEU A 33 13.00 4.35 6.07
C LEU A 33 12.86 5.27 4.84
N PRO A 34 12.29 4.79 3.72
CA PRO A 34 11.91 5.64 2.60
C PRO A 34 11.02 6.80 3.03
N ARG A 35 11.13 7.93 2.33
CA ARG A 35 10.54 9.23 2.73
C ARG A 35 9.07 9.16 3.13
N ASN A 36 8.25 8.42 2.38
CA ASN A 36 6.80 8.32 2.62
C ASN A 36 6.41 7.13 3.50
N ARG A 37 7.36 6.29 3.96
CA ARG A 37 7.05 5.06 4.69
C ARG A 37 6.73 5.36 6.16
N LEU A 38 5.57 4.86 6.60
CA LEU A 38 5.06 4.96 7.97
C LEU A 38 4.93 3.60 8.66
N ALA A 39 5.53 2.56 8.09
CA ALA A 39 5.50 1.22 8.67
C ALA A 39 6.83 0.48 8.61
N PHE A 40 7.03 -0.48 9.50
CA PHE A 40 8.11 -1.46 9.43
C PHE A 40 7.70 -2.78 10.09
N VAL A 41 8.44 -3.84 9.77
CA VAL A 41 8.18 -5.21 10.25
C VAL A 41 9.21 -5.57 11.31
N VAL A 42 8.77 -6.15 12.42
CA VAL A 42 9.63 -6.75 13.45
C VAL A 42 9.08 -8.12 13.82
N MET A 43 9.94 -9.14 13.82
CA MET A 43 9.51 -10.50 14.14
C MET A 43 9.09 -10.61 15.63
N PRO A 44 8.17 -11.52 15.97
CA PRO A 44 7.65 -11.62 17.33
C PRO A 44 8.75 -11.86 18.38
N GLY A 45 8.90 -10.93 19.33
CA GLY A 45 9.89 -11.02 20.41
C GLY A 45 11.32 -10.61 20.03
N ASP A 46 11.57 -10.17 18.80
CA ASP A 46 12.84 -9.60 18.37
C ASP A 46 13.01 -8.16 18.84
N SER A 47 14.26 -7.69 18.89
CA SER A 47 14.60 -6.33 19.26
C SER A 47 15.08 -5.53 18.05
N VAL A 48 14.72 -4.24 18.02
CA VAL A 48 15.22 -3.26 17.06
C VAL A 48 15.72 -2.02 17.77
N THR A 49 16.64 -1.31 17.13
CA THR A 49 17.03 0.04 17.53
C THR A 49 16.38 1.04 16.59
N LEU A 50 15.51 1.88 17.13
CA LEU A 50 14.94 3.02 16.45
C LEU A 50 15.81 4.24 16.72
N SER A 51 15.98 5.11 15.73
CA SER A 51 16.71 6.36 15.93
C SER A 51 16.26 7.47 15.00
N VAL A 52 16.37 8.70 15.48
CA VAL A 52 16.10 9.95 14.76
C VAL A 52 17.26 10.92 14.97
N GLN A 53 17.29 12.02 14.20
CA GLN A 53 18.35 13.01 14.36
C GLN A 53 18.18 13.90 15.61
N ASN A 54 16.95 14.12 16.07
CA ASN A 54 16.66 15.02 17.20
C ASN A 54 16.91 14.31 18.55
N GLU A 55 17.69 14.93 19.44
CA GLU A 55 17.95 14.42 20.79
C GLU A 55 16.77 14.64 21.74
N ASN A 56 15.93 15.64 21.48
CA ASN A 56 14.73 15.96 22.27
C ASN A 56 13.50 15.20 21.74
N THR A 57 13.63 13.89 21.61
CA THR A 57 12.56 13.01 21.11
C THR A 57 12.00 12.14 22.22
N GLY A 58 10.67 12.06 22.29
CA GLY A 58 9.95 11.10 23.12
C GLY A 58 9.46 9.91 22.30
N TRP A 59 9.40 8.75 22.94
CA TRP A 59 8.94 7.50 22.34
C TRP A 59 7.81 6.90 23.16
N SER A 60 6.76 6.44 22.51
CA SER A 60 5.66 5.71 23.14
C SER A 60 5.20 4.57 22.24
N ALA A 61 5.32 3.34 22.72
CA ALA A 61 4.86 2.14 22.02
C ALA A 61 3.55 1.64 22.64
N THR A 62 2.59 1.26 21.81
CA THR A 62 1.32 0.68 22.30
C THR A 62 1.52 -0.67 22.98
N GLU A 63 2.55 -1.41 22.57
CA GLU A 63 2.95 -2.71 23.11
C GLU A 63 4.47 -2.90 22.98
N GLY A 64 4.98 -3.97 23.58
CA GLY A 64 6.41 -4.27 23.60
C GLY A 64 7.14 -3.62 24.78
N TYR A 65 8.47 -3.75 24.80
CA TYR A 65 9.27 -3.29 25.94
C TYR A 65 10.60 -2.64 25.51
N PRO A 66 10.99 -1.49 26.10
CA PRO A 66 10.18 -0.65 26.98
C PRO A 66 9.01 0.00 26.22
N SER A 67 7.93 0.38 26.93
CA SER A 67 6.77 1.03 26.31
C SER A 67 6.95 2.53 26.13
N THR A 68 7.90 3.15 26.82
CA THR A 68 8.26 4.56 26.65
C THR A 68 9.77 4.76 26.71
N GLY A 69 10.24 5.86 26.13
CA GLY A 69 11.63 6.25 26.15
C GLY A 69 11.82 7.72 25.77
N ALA A 70 13.06 8.19 25.87
CA ALA A 70 13.45 9.52 25.45
C ALA A 70 14.87 9.50 24.87
N GLY A 71 15.18 10.46 24.01
CA GLY A 71 16.46 10.60 23.32
C GLY A 71 16.39 10.31 21.83
N SER A 72 17.50 10.51 21.13
CA SER A 72 17.62 10.25 19.69
C SER A 72 17.63 8.76 19.31
N SER A 73 17.71 7.86 20.28
CA SER A 73 17.70 6.41 20.07
C SER A 73 16.82 5.69 21.08
N PHE A 74 16.11 4.67 20.60
CA PHE A 74 15.17 3.87 21.36
C PHE A 74 15.33 2.39 21.02
N GLY A 75 15.91 1.61 21.93
CA GLY A 75 15.95 0.16 21.82
C GLY A 75 14.61 -0.42 22.24
N TRP A 76 13.90 -1.07 21.32
CA TRP A 76 12.56 -1.60 21.54
C TRP A 76 12.48 -3.08 21.16
N ARG A 77 11.81 -3.87 21.99
CA ARG A 77 11.53 -5.28 21.75
C ARG A 77 10.06 -5.48 21.43
N ALA A 78 9.79 -6.13 20.30
CA ALA A 78 8.44 -6.43 19.86
C ALA A 78 7.71 -7.37 20.83
N PRO A 79 6.38 -7.24 20.96
CA PRO A 79 5.57 -8.22 21.66
C PRO A 79 5.68 -9.60 21.00
N ARG A 80 5.34 -10.65 21.74
CA ARG A 80 5.22 -12.01 21.19
C ARG A 80 3.91 -12.26 20.46
N ASN A 81 2.90 -11.43 20.71
CA ASN A 81 1.62 -11.46 20.01
C ASN A 81 1.79 -10.85 18.63
N HIS A 82 1.11 -11.42 17.64
CA HIS A 82 1.08 -10.91 16.28
C HIS A 82 0.05 -9.78 16.17
N GLY A 83 0.15 -9.00 15.10
CA GLY A 83 -0.82 -7.96 14.75
C GLY A 83 -0.16 -6.63 14.41
N ILE A 84 -0.96 -5.58 14.49
CA ILE A 84 -0.57 -4.21 14.21
C ILE A 84 -0.46 -3.43 15.51
N PHE A 85 0.71 -2.87 15.74
CA PHE A 85 1.03 -2.02 16.88
C PHE A 85 1.48 -0.65 16.39
N TYR A 86 1.67 0.30 17.31
CA TYR A 86 2.11 1.64 16.97
C TYR A 86 3.26 2.10 17.86
N ILE A 87 4.16 2.88 17.26
CA ILE A 87 5.16 3.66 17.97
C ILE A 87 4.96 5.12 17.58
N ASP A 88 4.70 5.94 18.58
CA ASP A 88 4.59 7.39 18.46
C ASP A 88 5.95 8.01 18.77
N VAL A 89 6.41 8.87 17.86
CA VAL A 89 7.65 9.64 17.95
C VAL A 89 7.26 11.10 18.16
N SER A 90 7.55 11.65 19.33
CA SER A 90 7.21 13.03 19.68
C SER A 90 8.43 13.94 19.61
N SER A 91 8.27 15.11 19.00
CA SER A 91 9.29 16.15 18.89
C SER A 91 8.63 17.52 19.05
N GLY A 92 8.72 18.11 20.24
CA GLY A 92 7.95 19.31 20.58
C GLY A 92 6.46 19.00 20.65
N GLU A 93 5.64 19.77 19.93
CA GLU A 93 4.17 19.54 19.82
C GLU A 93 3.79 18.52 18.75
N MET A 94 4.75 18.10 17.92
CA MET A 94 4.50 17.18 16.81
C MET A 94 4.58 15.73 17.29
N VAL A 95 3.61 14.92 16.90
CA VAL A 95 3.59 13.47 17.14
C VAL A 95 3.41 12.77 15.80
N GLU A 96 4.39 11.94 15.44
CA GLU A 96 4.33 11.11 14.26
C GLU A 96 4.15 9.65 14.65
N LYS A 97 3.15 8.99 14.04
CA LYS A 97 2.75 7.62 14.36
C LYS A 97 3.26 6.66 13.31
N TYR A 98 4.06 5.69 13.74
CA TYR A 98 4.55 4.59 12.91
C TYR A 98 3.80 3.30 13.22
N THR A 99 3.36 2.62 12.17
CA THR A 99 2.76 1.29 12.23
C THR A 99 3.85 0.23 12.36
N VAL A 100 3.80 -0.58 13.42
CA VAL A 100 4.71 -1.72 13.61
C VAL A 100 3.95 -3.00 13.32
N ILE A 101 4.40 -3.72 12.32
CA ILE A 101 3.83 -5.01 11.91
C ILE A 101 4.61 -6.11 12.62
N VAL A 102 3.93 -6.88 13.47
CA VAL A 102 4.48 -8.11 14.08
C VAL A 102 3.77 -9.30 13.47
N PRO A 103 4.37 -9.98 12.46
CA PRO A 103 3.63 -10.91 11.63
C PRO A 103 3.67 -12.33 12.20
N VAL A 104 2.81 -13.19 11.66
CA VAL A 104 2.85 -14.64 11.87
C VAL A 104 3.89 -15.24 10.92
N GLU A 105 4.92 -15.87 11.47
CA GLU A 105 5.95 -16.55 10.69
C GLU A 105 5.36 -17.75 9.92
N SER A 106 5.63 -17.84 8.62
CA SER A 106 5.04 -18.90 7.79
C SER A 106 5.54 -20.29 8.13
N CYS A 107 6.68 -20.42 8.82
CA CYS A 107 7.17 -21.70 9.33
C CYS A 107 6.22 -22.36 10.36
N ARG A 108 5.29 -21.58 10.94
CA ARG A 108 4.28 -22.04 11.89
C ARG A 108 3.01 -22.55 11.19
N TRP A 109 2.90 -22.35 9.88
CA TRP A 109 1.72 -22.69 9.10
C TRP A 109 1.88 -24.05 8.41
N ARG A 110 0.88 -24.93 8.57
CA ARG A 110 0.89 -26.31 8.05
C ARG A 110 -0.43 -26.75 7.42
N THR A 111 -1.43 -25.89 7.41
CA THR A 111 -2.81 -26.18 6.98
C THR A 111 -3.17 -25.30 5.80
N THR A 112 -4.39 -25.39 5.25
CA THR A 112 -4.87 -24.46 4.20
C THR A 112 -5.55 -23.21 4.77
N THR A 113 -5.63 -23.14 6.10
CA THR A 113 -6.17 -22.01 6.84
C THR A 113 -5.14 -21.50 7.84
N LEU A 114 -5.22 -20.21 8.16
CA LEU A 114 -4.55 -19.60 9.30
C LEU A 114 -5.65 -19.09 10.22
N ASN A 115 -5.79 -19.71 11.40
CA ASN A 115 -7.05 -19.70 12.14
C ASN A 115 -8.22 -20.11 11.23
N SER A 116 -9.25 -19.26 11.11
CA SER A 116 -10.41 -19.49 10.24
C SER A 116 -10.27 -18.87 8.85
N PHE A 117 -9.18 -18.16 8.56
CA PHE A 117 -8.99 -17.47 7.30
C PHE A 117 -8.43 -18.43 6.22
N PRO A 118 -9.04 -18.50 5.02
CA PRO A 118 -8.65 -19.44 3.98
C PRO A 118 -7.43 -18.95 3.19
N ILE A 119 -6.25 -18.96 3.82
CA ILE A 119 -5.01 -18.49 3.21
C ILE A 119 -4.55 -19.38 2.02
N GLY A 120 -5.04 -20.61 1.92
CA GLY A 120 -4.93 -21.45 0.72
C GLY A 120 -3.71 -22.37 0.70
N SER A 121 -3.26 -22.77 -0.50
CA SER A 121 -2.00 -23.48 -0.68
C SER A 121 -1.17 -22.79 -1.75
N TYR A 122 0.12 -22.63 -1.49
CA TYR A 122 1.07 -22.01 -2.41
C TYR A 122 1.95 -23.07 -3.07
N GLY A 123 2.27 -22.85 -4.35
CA GLY A 123 3.07 -23.77 -5.16
C GLY A 123 2.53 -25.20 -5.10
N ASN A 124 3.43 -26.17 -4.87
CA ASN A 124 3.11 -27.61 -4.81
C ASN A 124 2.67 -28.11 -3.41
N GLY A 125 2.08 -27.24 -2.57
CA GLY A 125 1.52 -27.63 -1.27
C GLY A 125 2.28 -27.09 -0.06
N ASN A 126 2.48 -25.76 -0.02
CA ASN A 126 3.07 -25.04 1.13
C ASN A 126 4.48 -25.49 1.50
N ASN A 127 5.29 -25.84 0.50
CA ASN A 127 6.72 -26.03 0.74
C ASN A 127 7.35 -24.70 1.20
N ARG A 128 8.41 -24.78 2.01
CA ARG A 128 9.07 -23.59 2.60
C ARG A 128 9.59 -22.59 1.55
N ASN A 129 9.91 -23.05 0.34
CA ASN A 129 10.45 -22.22 -0.74
C ASN A 129 9.37 -21.57 -1.60
N SER A 130 8.09 -21.89 -1.38
CA SER A 130 6.97 -21.42 -2.19
C SER A 130 5.91 -20.69 -1.37
N ILE A 131 6.13 -20.47 -0.08
CA ILE A 131 5.24 -19.68 0.78
C ILE A 131 5.84 -18.29 1.03
N PRO A 132 5.00 -17.24 1.23
CA PRO A 132 5.48 -15.97 1.76
C PRO A 132 6.28 -16.16 3.06
N ASP A 133 7.25 -15.30 3.35
CA ASP A 133 8.08 -15.42 4.57
C ASP A 133 7.25 -15.33 5.86
N TYR A 134 6.21 -14.49 5.81
CA TYR A 134 5.29 -14.25 6.91
C TYR A 134 3.91 -13.81 6.41
N PHE A 135 2.92 -13.89 7.28
CA PHE A 135 1.58 -13.33 7.08
C PHE A 135 1.28 -12.28 8.13
N ILE A 136 0.73 -11.15 7.70
CA ILE A 136 0.28 -10.07 8.57
C ILE A 136 -1.11 -10.43 9.08
N GLU A 137 -1.28 -10.44 10.41
CA GLU A 137 -2.58 -10.56 11.05
C GLU A 137 -3.25 -9.18 11.12
N LEU A 138 -4.46 -9.06 10.57
CA LEU A 138 -5.29 -7.88 10.67
C LEU A 138 -6.52 -8.17 11.51
N SER A 139 -6.90 -7.21 12.36
CA SER A 139 -8.18 -7.18 13.06
C SER A 139 -9.10 -6.13 12.43
N SER A 140 -10.38 -6.15 12.80
CA SER A 140 -11.39 -5.24 12.23
C SER A 140 -11.10 -3.76 12.46
N ASN A 141 -10.27 -3.42 13.44
CA ASN A 141 -9.90 -2.05 13.81
C ASN A 141 -8.51 -1.62 13.30
N THR A 142 -7.76 -2.47 12.59
CA THR A 142 -6.39 -2.14 12.12
C THR A 142 -6.30 -1.89 10.62
N SER A 143 -7.41 -1.99 9.88
CA SER A 143 -7.43 -1.76 8.42
C SER A 143 -6.98 -0.35 8.02
N GLY A 144 -7.25 0.65 8.86
CA GLY A 144 -6.82 2.04 8.65
C GLY A 144 -5.38 2.34 9.05
N ALA A 145 -4.59 1.36 9.48
CA ALA A 145 -3.19 1.58 9.84
C ALA A 145 -2.39 2.03 8.61
N ARG A 146 -1.73 3.18 8.70
CA ARG A 146 -0.95 3.75 7.59
C ARG A 146 0.33 2.97 7.38
N VAL A 147 0.59 2.59 6.13
CA VAL A 147 1.87 2.00 5.72
C VAL A 147 2.74 3.02 5.01
N SER A 148 2.11 4.03 4.41
CA SER A 148 2.76 5.21 3.85
C SER A 148 1.84 6.44 3.91
N THR A 149 2.30 7.56 3.36
CA THR A 149 1.56 8.83 3.28
C THR A 149 0.19 8.70 2.62
N HIS A 150 0.06 7.90 1.56
CA HIS A 150 -1.18 7.74 0.81
C HIS A 150 -1.82 6.36 0.98
N LEU A 151 -1.11 5.40 1.61
CA LEU A 151 -1.57 4.01 1.67
C LEU A 151 -1.81 3.54 3.11
N THR A 152 -2.90 2.79 3.26
CA THR A 152 -3.25 2.03 4.47
C THR A 152 -3.13 0.54 4.23
N ILE A 153 -2.91 -0.21 5.30
CA ILE A 153 -2.70 -1.65 5.23
C ILE A 153 -3.93 -2.39 4.68
N GLY A 154 -5.14 -1.91 5.01
CA GLY A 154 -6.39 -2.52 4.58
C GLY A 154 -6.64 -2.44 3.08
N GLN A 155 -6.07 -1.46 2.37
CA GLN A 155 -6.18 -1.35 0.90
C GLN A 155 -5.54 -2.53 0.17
N PHE A 156 -4.62 -3.27 0.80
CA PHE A 156 -3.97 -4.44 0.21
C PHE A 156 -4.65 -5.76 0.58
N LEU A 157 -5.68 -5.75 1.45
CA LEU A 157 -6.32 -6.96 1.92
C LEU A 157 -7.13 -7.63 0.80
N CYS A 158 -7.06 -8.97 0.76
CA CYS A 158 -7.82 -9.75 -0.20
C CYS A 158 -9.33 -9.59 0.03
N ARG A 159 -10.11 -9.45 -1.05
CA ARG A 159 -11.58 -9.37 -1.01
C ARG A 159 -12.20 -10.75 -0.79
N VAL A 160 -12.02 -11.30 0.41
CA VAL A 160 -12.59 -12.59 0.84
C VAL A 160 -13.55 -12.33 2.00
N GLU A 161 -14.77 -12.84 1.88
CA GLU A 161 -15.73 -12.83 2.98
C GLU A 161 -15.21 -13.70 4.13
N GLY A 162 -15.34 -13.20 5.35
CA GLY A 162 -14.93 -13.94 6.54
C GLY A 162 -14.77 -13.05 7.75
N ASN A 163 -14.77 -13.70 8.92
CA ASN A 163 -14.53 -13.02 10.19
C ASN A 163 -13.05 -12.69 10.37
N TYR A 164 -12.78 -11.63 11.13
CA TYR A 164 -11.44 -11.32 11.62
C TYR A 164 -10.98 -12.34 12.69
N PRO A 165 -9.67 -12.57 12.86
CA PRO A 165 -8.58 -11.95 12.09
C PRO A 165 -8.48 -12.46 10.65
N GLN A 166 -8.09 -11.56 9.74
CA GLN A 166 -7.76 -11.88 8.37
C GLN A 166 -6.25 -11.78 8.16
N TYR A 167 -5.74 -12.43 7.11
CA TYR A 167 -4.30 -12.55 6.90
C TYR A 167 -3.92 -12.19 5.46
N MET A 168 -2.75 -11.58 5.32
CA MET A 168 -2.17 -11.31 4.00
C MET A 168 -0.66 -11.39 4.01
N ALA A 169 -0.07 -11.79 2.89
CA ALA A 169 1.31 -11.44 2.60
C ALA A 169 1.35 -9.99 2.12
N PHE A 170 2.36 -9.24 2.54
CA PHE A 170 2.58 -7.88 2.05
C PHE A 170 4.03 -7.47 2.22
N ASP A 171 4.63 -7.04 1.11
CA ASP A 171 5.97 -6.51 1.03
C ASP A 171 5.89 -4.98 0.99
N LEU A 172 6.37 -4.31 2.05
CA LEU A 172 6.29 -2.85 2.16
C LEU A 172 7.00 -2.12 1.01
N ARG A 173 7.93 -2.77 0.29
CA ARG A 173 8.62 -2.18 -0.87
C ARG A 173 7.66 -1.92 -2.03
N LEU A 174 6.53 -2.61 -2.08
CA LEU A 174 5.44 -2.31 -3.01
C LEU A 174 4.85 -0.93 -2.70
N ALA A 175 4.59 -0.63 -1.41
CA ALA A 175 4.09 0.69 -1.02
C ALA A 175 5.07 1.81 -1.38
N ASP A 176 6.39 1.60 -1.19
CA ASP A 176 7.39 2.59 -1.61
C ASP A 176 7.33 2.86 -3.11
N LYS A 177 7.23 1.80 -3.92
CA LYS A 177 7.16 1.92 -5.38
C LYS A 177 5.91 2.71 -5.78
N LEU A 178 4.77 2.43 -5.15
CA LEU A 178 3.52 3.14 -5.43
C LEU A 178 3.60 4.62 -5.03
N GLU A 179 4.20 4.95 -3.89
CA GLU A 179 4.45 6.35 -3.47
C GLU A 179 5.37 7.09 -4.45
N ALA A 180 6.44 6.46 -4.92
CA ALA A 180 7.34 7.05 -5.91
C ALA A 180 6.64 7.26 -7.26
N VAL A 181 5.80 6.31 -7.67
CA VAL A 181 4.98 6.43 -8.89
C VAL A 181 4.00 7.59 -8.78
N LEU A 182 3.29 7.74 -7.66
CA LEU A 182 2.41 8.88 -7.44
C LEU A 182 3.19 10.20 -7.49
N ALA A 183 4.33 10.29 -6.82
CA ALA A 183 5.17 11.48 -6.86
C ALA A 183 5.60 11.85 -8.29
N ALA A 184 6.02 10.87 -9.09
CA ALA A 184 6.39 11.08 -10.49
C ALA A 184 5.19 11.46 -11.38
N VAL A 185 4.00 10.97 -11.06
CA VAL A 185 2.76 11.38 -11.74
C VAL A 185 2.41 12.81 -11.38
N GLN A 186 2.59 13.24 -10.13
CA GLN A 186 2.33 14.61 -9.70
C GLN A 186 3.20 15.65 -10.44
N GLU A 187 4.37 15.27 -10.96
CA GLU A 187 5.20 16.16 -11.80
C GLU A 187 4.53 16.51 -13.13
N VAL A 188 3.76 15.57 -13.70
CA VAL A 188 3.10 15.74 -15.00
C VAL A 188 1.61 16.04 -14.86
N TYR A 189 0.98 15.59 -13.78
CA TYR A 189 -0.43 15.76 -13.43
C TYR A 189 -0.56 16.16 -11.94
N PRO A 190 -0.35 17.46 -11.60
CA PRO A 190 -0.32 17.93 -10.21
C PRO A 190 -1.61 17.76 -9.41
N GLN A 191 -2.72 17.39 -10.07
CA GLN A 191 -4.00 17.11 -9.44
C GLN A 191 -4.06 15.69 -8.86
N ALA A 192 -3.14 14.78 -9.22
CA ALA A 192 -3.09 13.43 -8.64
C ALA A 192 -2.88 13.49 -7.14
N SER A 193 -3.78 12.87 -6.38
CA SER A 193 -3.76 12.91 -4.91
C SER A 193 -3.92 11.54 -4.25
N ASP A 194 -4.49 10.56 -4.95
CA ASP A 194 -4.77 9.23 -4.39
C ASP A 194 -4.26 8.09 -5.26
N ILE A 195 -3.92 6.98 -4.61
CA ILE A 195 -3.60 5.70 -5.24
C ILE A 195 -4.71 4.73 -4.86
N HIS A 196 -5.66 4.53 -5.76
CA HIS A 196 -6.71 3.58 -5.52
C HIS A 196 -6.22 2.16 -5.80
N ASN A 197 -6.14 1.32 -4.77
CA ASN A 197 -5.80 -0.09 -4.92
C ASN A 197 -7.07 -0.94 -5.07
N ILE A 198 -7.28 -1.44 -6.29
CA ILE A 198 -8.39 -2.32 -6.63
C ILE A 198 -8.14 -3.73 -6.08
N SER A 199 -6.89 -4.18 -6.16
CA SER A 199 -6.52 -5.54 -5.81
C SER A 199 -5.06 -5.64 -5.37
N GLY A 200 -4.82 -5.81 -4.07
CA GLY A 200 -3.51 -6.11 -3.50
C GLY A 200 -3.27 -7.61 -3.37
N PHE A 201 -3.12 -8.09 -2.14
CA PHE A 201 -2.95 -9.51 -1.84
C PHE A 201 -4.14 -10.34 -2.30
N ARG A 202 -3.87 -11.54 -2.83
CA ARG A 202 -4.88 -12.54 -3.18
C ARG A 202 -4.57 -13.87 -2.52
N THR A 203 -5.58 -14.50 -1.93
CA THR A 203 -5.45 -15.94 -1.61
C THR A 203 -5.41 -16.73 -2.92
N PRO A 204 -4.79 -17.93 -2.94
CA PRO A 204 -4.80 -18.81 -4.12
C PRO A 204 -6.22 -19.09 -4.64
N ALA A 205 -7.17 -19.32 -3.74
CA ALA A 205 -8.57 -19.55 -4.11
C ALA A 205 -9.21 -18.30 -4.74
N TYR A 206 -8.98 -17.11 -4.18
CA TYR A 206 -9.51 -15.87 -4.74
C TYR A 206 -8.89 -15.57 -6.11
N ASN A 207 -7.57 -15.74 -6.26
CA ASN A 207 -6.85 -15.55 -7.52
C ASN A 207 -7.42 -16.46 -8.63
N ALA A 208 -7.68 -17.73 -8.32
CA ALA A 208 -8.34 -18.66 -9.24
C ALA A 208 -9.77 -18.22 -9.58
N SER A 209 -10.54 -17.76 -8.58
CA SER A 209 -11.95 -17.35 -8.78
C SER A 209 -12.12 -16.18 -9.74
N ILE A 210 -11.11 -15.31 -9.88
CA ILE A 210 -11.10 -14.19 -10.82
C ILE A 210 -10.41 -14.54 -12.15
N GLY A 211 -10.20 -15.83 -12.43
CA GLY A 211 -9.68 -16.34 -13.71
C GLY A 211 -8.16 -16.45 -13.80
N ASN A 212 -7.42 -16.35 -12.69
CA ASN A 212 -5.98 -16.56 -12.65
C ASN A 212 -5.62 -17.81 -11.83
N GLU A 213 -5.41 -18.94 -12.50
CA GLU A 213 -5.03 -20.21 -11.85
C GLU A 213 -3.51 -20.37 -11.69
N THR A 214 -2.71 -19.36 -12.05
CA THR A 214 -1.25 -19.46 -12.00
C THR A 214 -0.72 -19.33 -10.57
N THR A 215 0.34 -20.07 -10.27
CA THR A 215 1.13 -19.93 -9.03
C THR A 215 2.15 -18.80 -9.08
N GLU A 216 2.34 -18.22 -10.26
CA GLU A 216 3.34 -17.18 -10.57
C GLU A 216 2.81 -15.76 -10.36
N SER A 217 1.57 -15.62 -9.88
CA SER A 217 0.96 -14.32 -9.61
C SER A 217 1.57 -13.69 -8.35
N LEU A 218 2.20 -12.52 -8.51
CA LEU A 218 2.83 -11.77 -7.42
C LEU A 218 1.81 -11.21 -6.41
N HIS A 219 0.52 -11.19 -6.75
CA HIS A 219 -0.55 -10.90 -5.79
C HIS A 219 -0.63 -11.96 -4.67
N LEU A 220 -0.27 -13.22 -4.96
CA LEU A 220 -0.24 -14.28 -3.96
C LEU A 220 0.81 -14.01 -2.89
N TYR A 221 1.88 -13.29 -3.24
CA TYR A 221 3.01 -13.03 -2.37
C TYR A 221 3.01 -11.61 -1.77
N GLY A 222 1.93 -10.85 -1.97
CA GLY A 222 1.84 -9.48 -1.45
C GLY A 222 2.81 -8.51 -2.13
N GLN A 223 3.20 -8.81 -3.37
CA GLN A 223 4.22 -8.10 -4.14
C GLN A 223 3.65 -7.46 -5.41
N ALA A 224 2.33 -7.46 -5.58
CA ALA A 224 1.64 -6.80 -6.70
C ALA A 224 0.41 -6.03 -6.22
N ALA A 225 0.07 -4.98 -6.96
CA ALA A 225 -1.17 -4.23 -6.83
C ALA A 225 -1.72 -3.88 -8.22
N ASP A 226 -3.04 -3.91 -8.33
CA ASP A 226 -3.78 -3.36 -9.46
C ASP A 226 -4.35 -2.01 -9.03
N ILE A 227 -3.89 -0.93 -9.64
CA ILE A 227 -4.14 0.44 -9.18
C ILE A 227 -4.69 1.36 -10.28
N TRP A 228 -5.33 2.44 -9.88
CA TRP A 228 -5.36 3.68 -10.68
C TRP A 228 -4.96 4.87 -9.82
N ILE A 229 -4.71 6.01 -10.47
CA ILE A 229 -4.46 7.29 -9.82
C ILE A 229 -5.61 8.21 -10.15
N GLU A 230 -6.11 8.91 -9.14
CA GLU A 230 -7.22 9.85 -9.24
C GLU A 230 -6.94 11.13 -8.44
N SER A 231 -7.67 12.20 -8.78
CA SER A 231 -7.61 13.49 -8.09
C SER A 231 -8.66 13.61 -6.99
N TRP A 232 -8.52 14.65 -6.17
CA TRP A 232 -9.49 14.99 -5.14
C TRP A 232 -10.57 15.94 -5.69
N PRO A 233 -11.87 15.71 -5.37
CA PRO A 233 -12.41 14.56 -4.63
C PRO A 233 -12.44 13.28 -5.49
N SER A 234 -12.14 12.14 -4.86
CA SER A 234 -12.17 10.83 -5.52
C SER A 234 -13.53 10.54 -6.16
N ASN A 235 -13.50 10.02 -7.38
CA ASN A 235 -14.66 9.61 -8.16
C ASN A 235 -14.65 8.09 -8.46
N ASN A 236 -13.65 7.36 -7.95
CA ASN A 236 -13.40 5.93 -8.19
C ASN A 236 -13.17 5.59 -9.68
N LEU A 237 -12.49 6.50 -10.38
CA LEU A 237 -12.11 6.35 -11.77
C LEU A 237 -10.71 6.91 -11.98
N MET A 238 -9.92 6.23 -12.81
CA MET A 238 -8.63 6.75 -13.27
C MET A 238 -8.79 8.12 -13.91
N ASP A 239 -7.91 9.05 -13.58
CA ASP A 239 -7.87 10.36 -14.22
C ASP A 239 -7.23 10.29 -15.64
N ASP A 240 -7.43 11.33 -16.44
CA ASP A 240 -6.77 11.58 -17.73
C ASP A 240 -5.30 11.98 -17.50
N ILE A 241 -4.47 11.00 -17.09
CA ILE A 241 -3.07 11.19 -16.70
C ILE A 241 -2.23 11.65 -17.90
N ASP A 242 -2.55 11.17 -19.11
CA ASP A 242 -1.83 11.56 -20.33
C ASP A 242 -2.30 12.90 -20.94
N ARG A 243 -3.39 13.46 -20.41
CA ARG A 243 -3.98 14.76 -20.77
C ARG A 243 -4.50 14.82 -22.21
N ASN A 244 -4.96 13.70 -22.74
CA ASN A 244 -5.53 13.62 -24.08
C ASN A 244 -7.05 13.90 -24.14
N LYS A 245 -7.67 14.20 -22.99
CA LYS A 245 -9.11 14.45 -22.78
C LYS A 245 -9.99 13.20 -22.89
N ARG A 246 -9.44 12.03 -22.56
CA ARG A 246 -10.16 10.76 -22.53
C ARG A 246 -9.64 9.97 -21.33
N VAL A 247 -10.52 9.19 -20.71
CA VAL A 247 -10.12 8.20 -19.72
C VAL A 247 -10.18 6.83 -20.37
N ASP A 248 -9.03 6.26 -20.71
CA ASP A 248 -8.93 4.96 -21.35
C ASP A 248 -7.65 4.18 -21.03
N VAL A 249 -7.28 3.21 -21.87
CA VAL A 249 -6.10 2.37 -21.64
C VAL A 249 -4.79 3.12 -21.83
N TYR A 250 -4.79 4.25 -22.55
CA TYR A 250 -3.60 5.04 -22.81
C TYR A 250 -3.12 5.79 -21.57
N ASP A 251 -4.02 6.18 -20.65
CA ASP A 251 -3.65 6.68 -19.33
C ASP A 251 -2.84 5.65 -18.55
N GLY A 252 -3.29 4.39 -18.61
CA GLY A 252 -2.57 3.27 -18.01
C GLY A 252 -1.24 2.99 -18.72
N GLU A 253 -1.17 3.09 -20.05
CA GLU A 253 0.09 2.92 -20.79
C GLU A 253 1.09 4.03 -20.42
N TYR A 254 0.64 5.27 -20.29
CA TYR A 254 1.46 6.40 -19.87
C TYR A 254 1.94 6.25 -18.42
N LEU A 255 1.09 5.77 -17.51
CA LEU A 255 1.49 5.41 -16.15
C LEU A 255 2.55 4.28 -16.15
N VAL A 256 2.42 3.28 -17.03
CA VAL A 256 3.45 2.25 -17.20
C VAL A 256 4.77 2.85 -17.69
N GLU A 257 4.74 3.83 -18.60
CA GLU A 257 5.96 4.54 -19.04
C GLU A 257 6.66 5.26 -17.88
N ILE A 258 5.89 5.95 -17.02
CA ILE A 258 6.41 6.57 -15.80
C ILE A 258 7.06 5.52 -14.89
N VAL A 259 6.39 4.38 -14.65
CA VAL A 259 6.97 3.27 -13.88
C VAL A 259 8.29 2.79 -14.50
N ARG A 260 8.35 2.63 -15.83
CA ARG A 260 9.57 2.18 -16.51
C ARG A 260 10.71 3.18 -16.41
N ARG A 261 10.41 4.48 -16.47
CA ARG A 261 11.41 5.54 -16.27
C ARG A 261 12.05 5.42 -14.89
N LEU A 262 11.24 5.34 -13.83
CA LEU A 262 11.70 5.18 -12.45
C LEU A 262 12.53 3.89 -12.24
N GLU A 263 12.14 2.79 -12.90
CA GLU A 263 12.90 1.53 -12.83
C GLU A 263 14.27 1.63 -13.52
N VAL A 264 14.37 2.35 -14.64
CA VAL A 264 15.65 2.59 -15.36
C VAL A 264 16.56 3.53 -14.58
N GLU A 265 15.99 4.53 -13.92
CA GLU A 265 16.71 5.49 -13.06
C GLU A 265 17.16 4.85 -11.73
N GLY A 266 16.64 3.65 -11.41
CA GLY A 266 16.97 2.93 -10.18
C GLY A 266 16.28 3.50 -8.94
N GLU A 267 15.25 4.33 -9.13
CA GLU A 267 14.48 4.93 -8.03
C GLU A 267 13.53 3.94 -7.37
N VAL A 268 13.07 2.95 -8.15
CA VAL A 268 12.17 1.89 -7.67
C VAL A 268 12.64 0.51 -8.11
N ILE A 269 12.20 -0.52 -7.38
CA ILE A 269 12.50 -1.91 -7.70
C ILE A 269 11.85 -2.29 -9.02
N THR A 270 12.64 -2.89 -9.92
CA THR A 270 12.16 -3.41 -11.19
C THR A 270 11.10 -4.51 -10.99
N GLY A 271 10.02 -4.47 -11.78
CA GLY A 271 9.05 -5.55 -11.79
C GLY A 271 8.14 -5.59 -13.02
N GLY A 272 7.00 -6.24 -12.88
CA GLY A 272 5.92 -6.24 -13.84
C GLY A 272 5.17 -4.90 -13.82
N ALA A 273 4.78 -4.44 -15.01
CA ALA A 273 3.88 -3.30 -15.15
C ALA A 273 3.10 -3.44 -16.45
N SER A 274 1.76 -3.38 -16.41
CA SER A 274 0.90 -3.45 -17.60
C SER A 274 -0.42 -2.75 -17.38
N ALA A 275 -0.85 -2.03 -18.41
CA ALA A 275 -2.14 -1.35 -18.44
C ALA A 275 -3.25 -2.33 -18.78
N TYR A 276 -4.43 -2.10 -18.22
CA TYR A 276 -5.63 -2.86 -18.52
C TYR A 276 -6.76 -1.90 -18.82
N ARG A 277 -7.53 -2.23 -19.85
CA ARG A 277 -8.69 -1.45 -20.26
C ARG A 277 -9.82 -1.55 -19.24
N TRP A 278 -10.77 -0.65 -19.41
CA TRP A 278 -12.09 -0.72 -18.80
C TRP A 278 -12.77 -2.09 -18.99
N ILE A 279 -13.39 -2.59 -17.92
CA ILE A 279 -14.34 -3.71 -17.95
C ILE A 279 -15.62 -3.34 -17.19
N PRO A 280 -16.75 -4.07 -17.33
CA PRO A 280 -18.01 -3.67 -16.71
C PRO A 280 -17.96 -3.44 -15.18
N THR A 281 -16.99 -4.02 -14.48
CA THR A 281 -16.85 -3.93 -13.03
C THR A 281 -15.98 -2.77 -12.53
N HIS A 282 -15.12 -2.17 -13.37
CA HIS A 282 -14.27 -1.03 -13.00
C HIS A 282 -13.61 -0.37 -14.22
N GLY A 283 -13.11 0.86 -14.03
CA GLY A 283 -12.37 1.62 -15.02
C GLY A 283 -11.02 1.01 -15.44
N PRO A 284 -10.27 1.69 -16.32
CA PRO A 284 -8.91 1.29 -16.65
C PRO A 284 -8.03 1.30 -15.39
N PHE A 285 -7.02 0.44 -15.39
CA PHE A 285 -6.11 0.28 -14.26
C PHE A 285 -4.74 -0.20 -14.74
N VAL A 286 -3.76 -0.16 -13.84
CA VAL A 286 -2.40 -0.64 -14.08
C VAL A 286 -2.04 -1.68 -13.05
N HIS A 287 -1.60 -2.84 -13.52
CA HIS A 287 -0.91 -3.81 -12.69
C HIS A 287 0.53 -3.34 -12.45
N ILE A 288 0.99 -3.35 -11.21
CA ILE A 288 2.39 -3.08 -10.82
C ILE A 288 2.84 -4.14 -9.83
N ASP A 289 4.04 -4.69 -10.03
CA ASP A 289 4.69 -5.56 -9.06
C ASP A 289 6.18 -5.26 -8.86
N ILE A 290 6.80 -5.96 -7.91
CA ILE A 290 8.21 -5.83 -7.53
C ILE A 290 9.01 -7.14 -7.69
N ARG A 291 8.70 -7.94 -8.73
CA ARG A 291 9.31 -9.28 -8.95
C ARG A 291 10.83 -9.30 -9.20
N GLY A 292 11.49 -8.14 -9.26
CA GLY A 292 12.94 -8.02 -9.49
C GLY A 292 13.37 -8.11 -10.96
N SER A 293 12.43 -8.27 -11.89
CA SER A 293 12.70 -8.32 -13.32
C SER A 293 11.54 -7.76 -14.12
N ARG A 294 11.83 -7.16 -15.28
CA ARG A 294 10.79 -6.61 -16.16
C ARG A 294 9.84 -7.71 -16.65
N ALA A 295 8.55 -7.50 -16.45
CA ALA A 295 7.49 -8.30 -17.06
C ALA A 295 6.38 -7.42 -17.65
N VAL A 296 5.74 -7.90 -18.70
CA VAL A 296 4.61 -7.25 -19.37
C VAL A 296 3.61 -8.32 -19.77
N TRP A 297 2.33 -8.02 -19.66
CA TRP A 297 1.25 -8.85 -20.19
C TRP A 297 0.61 -8.14 -21.38
N PRO A 298 0.23 -8.87 -22.44
CA PRO A 298 -0.43 -8.26 -23.59
C PRO A 298 -1.74 -7.58 -23.20
N THR A 299 -1.84 -6.30 -23.48
CA THR A 299 -3.07 -5.52 -23.31
C THR A 299 -3.86 -5.48 -24.61
N SER A 300 -5.13 -5.86 -24.57
CA SER A 300 -6.00 -5.75 -25.74
C SER A 300 -6.43 -4.29 -25.95
N ARG A 301 -5.92 -3.65 -27.01
CA ARG A 301 -6.20 -2.25 -27.39
C ARG A 301 -7.55 -2.01 -28.07
N THR A 302 -8.39 -3.04 -28.22
CA THR A 302 -9.74 -2.84 -28.78
C THR A 302 -10.52 -1.90 -27.87
N LEU A 303 -10.75 -0.68 -28.37
CA LEU A 303 -11.51 0.38 -27.70
C LEU A 303 -12.90 -0.13 -27.32
N VAL A 304 -13.36 0.22 -26.12
CA VAL A 304 -14.76 0.02 -25.75
C VAL A 304 -15.61 0.93 -26.63
N THR A 305 -16.72 0.43 -27.17
CA THR A 305 -17.73 1.27 -27.80
C THR A 305 -18.28 2.23 -26.74
N ASN A 306 -17.93 3.51 -26.85
CA ASN A 306 -18.26 4.63 -25.95
C ASN A 306 -17.29 4.83 -24.76
N PRO A 307 -16.10 5.43 -24.98
CA PRO A 307 -15.28 5.92 -23.88
C PRO A 307 -16.04 7.00 -23.09
N VAL A 308 -15.89 7.01 -21.77
CA VAL A 308 -16.35 8.12 -20.93
C VAL A 308 -15.46 9.32 -21.24
N ILE A 309 -16.08 10.44 -21.63
CA ILE A 309 -15.43 11.72 -21.90
C ILE A 309 -15.56 12.58 -20.64
#